data_AF-A0A818ZYI7-F1
#
_entry.id   AF-A0A818ZYI7-F1
#
_cell.length_a   1.000
_cell.length_b   1.000
_cell.length_c   1.000
_cell.angle_alpha   90.00
_cell.angle_beta   90.00
_cell.angle_gamma   90.00
#
_symmetry.space_group_name_H-M   'P 1'
#
loop_
_entity.id
_entity.type
_entity.pdbx_description
1 polymer ?
#
loop_
_entity_poly.entity_id
_entity_poly.type
_entity_poly.pdbx_seq_one_letter_code
_entity_poly.pdbx_strand_id
1 'polypeptide(L)'
;MVLLKSINKSDFFKLDDGQSPQLFLDRKALQFQSELNTKQFAVSMDDRDPLGYVRQKFYYPKLQTLPNVDKKRVHLSHECIYLCGQSLGLMPVQTFKNMDAFMHDWATLGVYGHFTGSNPWAKCDIPCIPTMSLLVGGQIKEVAVMNQLSSNLHFMMTTFYQPKGERYKILYEDHAFPSDQYAIHSQIKLRGYDPKDAKIVLKARENERCLRTEDILEVLRREGHSIALVMIGGIHYYTGQLFDIETITRVAHEQV
;
A
#
# COMPACT_ATOMS: atom_id res chain seq x y z
N MET A 1 -10.19 -1.20 -7.96
CA MET A 1 -9.72 -1.69 -9.27
C MET A 1 -8.73 -0.68 -9.78
N VAL A 2 -7.44 -0.89 -9.51
CA VAL A 2 -6.41 -0.14 -10.21
C VAL A 2 -6.33 -0.81 -11.58
N LEU A 3 -6.77 -0.11 -12.62
CA LEU A 3 -6.39 -0.45 -13.98
C LEU A 3 -4.90 -0.14 -14.07
N LEU A 4 -4.05 -1.05 -13.59
CA LEU A 4 -2.62 -0.96 -13.79
C LEU A 4 -2.42 -1.10 -15.30
N LYS A 5 -2.32 0.03 -16.01
CA LYS A 5 -1.54 0.03 -17.23
C LYS A 5 -0.15 -0.45 -16.86
N SER A 6 0.52 -1.13 -17.79
CA SER A 6 1.87 -1.63 -17.62
C SER A 6 2.75 -0.53 -17.02
N ILE A 7 2.99 -0.58 -15.72
CA ILE A 7 4.06 0.22 -15.14
C ILE A 7 5.30 -0.39 -15.75
N ASN A 8 6.01 0.40 -16.56
CA ASN A 8 7.20 -0.11 -17.20
C ASN A 8 8.15 -0.54 -16.09
N LYS A 9 8.47 -1.84 -16.03
CA LYS A 9 9.32 -2.37 -14.97
C LYS A 9 10.71 -1.73 -14.98
N SER A 10 11.10 -1.02 -16.05
CA SER A 10 12.30 -0.18 -16.09
C SER A 10 12.26 1.01 -15.13
N ASP A 11 11.08 1.46 -14.71
CA ASP A 11 10.90 2.70 -13.94
C ASP A 11 10.95 2.45 -12.43
N PHE A 12 10.88 1.19 -12.00
CA PHE A 12 11.16 0.82 -10.62
C PHE A 12 12.67 0.82 -10.37
N PHE A 13 13.07 1.20 -9.16
CA PHE A 13 14.44 1.07 -8.68
C PHE A 13 14.88 -0.39 -8.81
N LYS A 14 15.61 -0.69 -9.89
CA LYS A 14 16.39 -1.92 -10.00
C LYS A 14 17.70 -1.62 -9.29
N LEU A 15 18.15 -2.53 -8.44
CA LEU A 15 19.59 -2.63 -8.22
C LEU A 15 20.18 -2.82 -9.61
N ASP A 16 21.00 -1.86 -10.07
CA ASP A 16 21.58 -1.86 -11.41
C ASP A 16 22.01 -3.30 -11.77
N ASP A 17 21.52 -3.77 -12.92
CA ASP A 17 21.97 -4.98 -13.61
C ASP A 17 21.47 -6.36 -13.11
N GLY A 18 20.35 -6.44 -12.38
CA GLY A 18 19.81 -7.75 -11.96
C GLY A 18 20.67 -8.45 -10.89
N GLN A 19 21.43 -7.66 -10.14
CA GLN A 19 22.31 -8.15 -9.10
C GLN A 19 21.57 -8.43 -7.80
N SER A 20 22.07 -9.38 -7.02
CA SER A 20 21.53 -9.64 -5.68
C SER A 20 21.81 -8.43 -4.76
N PRO A 21 20.94 -8.17 -3.76
CA PRO A 21 21.21 -7.17 -2.73
C PRO A 21 22.59 -7.36 -2.07
N GLN A 22 23.02 -8.61 -1.86
CA GLN A 22 24.33 -8.91 -1.29
C GLN A 22 25.48 -8.39 -2.17
N LEU A 23 25.46 -8.68 -3.47
CA LEU A 23 26.50 -8.24 -4.39
C LEU A 23 26.57 -6.70 -4.48
N PHE A 24 25.41 -6.04 -4.45
CA PHE A 24 25.36 -4.59 -4.36
C PHE A 24 26.07 -4.07 -3.09
N LEU A 25 25.75 -4.64 -1.93
CA LEU A 25 26.35 -4.27 -0.65
C LEU A 25 27.87 -4.53 -0.64
N ASP A 26 28.32 -5.69 -1.11
CA ASP A 26 29.74 -6.06 -1.19
C ASP A 26 30.55 -5.05 -2.02
N ARG A 27 30.00 -4.63 -3.18
CA ARG A 27 30.65 -3.60 -4.02
C ARG A 27 30.73 -2.26 -3.31
N LYS A 28 29.68 -1.86 -2.58
CA LYS A 28 29.69 -0.62 -1.79
C LYS A 28 30.73 -0.70 -0.68
N ALA A 29 30.86 -1.84 0.00
CA ALA A 29 31.86 -2.04 1.05
C ALA A 29 33.29 -1.83 0.53
N LEU A 30 33.60 -2.43 -0.63
CA LEU A 30 34.87 -2.22 -1.33
C LEU A 30 35.07 -0.76 -1.74
N GLN A 31 34.05 -0.13 -2.33
CA GLN A 31 34.10 1.28 -2.73
C GLN A 31 34.38 2.22 -1.55
N PHE A 32 33.82 1.91 -0.38
CA PHE A 32 33.95 2.72 0.83
C PHE A 32 35.15 2.34 1.70
N GLN A 33 35.93 1.32 1.30
CA GLN A 33 37.03 0.77 2.07
C GLN A 33 36.61 0.45 3.52
N SER A 34 35.47 -0.22 3.65
CA SER A 34 34.87 -0.56 4.94
C SER A 34 34.26 -1.96 4.90
N GLU A 35 34.14 -2.61 6.05
CA GLU A 35 33.42 -3.88 6.16
C GLU A 35 31.92 -3.64 6.34
N LEU A 36 31.09 -4.54 5.79
CA LEU A 36 29.63 -4.40 5.79
C LEU A 36 29.02 -4.20 7.19
N ASN A 37 29.55 -4.88 8.19
CA ASN A 37 28.99 -4.88 9.54
C ASN A 37 29.56 -3.78 10.44
N THR A 38 30.04 -2.68 9.84
CA THR A 38 30.66 -1.58 10.58
C THR A 38 29.80 -0.32 10.56
N LYS A 39 29.92 0.48 11.63
CA LYS A 39 29.33 1.82 11.68
C LYS A 39 29.83 2.70 10.52
N GLN A 40 31.09 2.55 10.12
CA GLN A 40 31.68 3.31 9.01
C GLN A 40 30.95 3.03 7.70
N PHE A 41 30.59 1.78 7.42
CA PHE A 41 29.83 1.42 6.23
C PHE A 41 28.43 2.05 6.24
N ALA A 42 27.71 1.95 7.37
CA ALA A 42 26.38 2.54 7.51
C ALA A 42 26.41 4.07 7.32
N VAL A 43 27.33 4.78 7.98
CA VAL A 43 27.52 6.23 7.80
C VAL A 43 27.87 6.57 6.34
N SER A 44 28.71 5.74 5.71
CA SER A 44 29.09 5.95 4.30
C SER A 44 27.93 5.77 3.34
N MET A 45 26.98 4.88 3.65
CA MET A 45 25.73 4.74 2.90
C MET A 45 24.83 5.97 3.10
N ASP A 46 24.62 6.40 4.35
CA ASP A 46 23.78 7.56 4.70
C ASP A 46 24.29 8.86 4.06
N ASP A 47 25.60 9.13 4.13
CA ASP A 47 26.22 10.35 3.58
C ASP A 47 26.07 10.46 2.05
N ARG A 48 25.76 9.34 1.38
CA ARG A 48 25.66 9.24 -0.09
C ARG A 48 24.25 8.87 -0.54
N ASP A 49 23.27 8.84 0.37
CA ASP A 49 21.88 8.62 0.02
C ASP A 49 21.31 9.88 -0.66
N PRO A 50 20.96 9.82 -1.97
CA PRO A 50 20.36 10.97 -2.67
C PRO A 50 19.02 11.40 -2.06
N LEU A 51 18.37 10.54 -1.28
CA LEU A 51 17.12 10.82 -0.58
C LEU A 51 17.30 11.11 0.91
N GLY A 52 18.53 11.18 1.43
CA GLY A 52 18.78 11.41 2.87
C GLY A 52 18.13 12.71 3.38
N TYR A 53 18.03 13.71 2.50
CA TYR A 53 17.35 14.99 2.80
C TYR A 53 15.85 14.84 3.09
N VAL A 54 15.20 13.74 2.66
CA VAL A 54 13.77 13.49 2.89
C VAL A 54 13.50 13.24 4.37
N ARG A 55 14.47 12.71 5.10
CA ARG A 55 14.36 12.44 6.54
C ARG A 55 13.94 13.67 7.34
N GLN A 56 14.48 14.84 7.01
CA GLN A 56 14.16 16.10 7.70
C GLN A 56 12.74 16.63 7.40
N LYS A 57 12.00 15.98 6.49
CA LYS A 57 10.61 16.30 6.18
C LYS A 57 9.62 15.61 7.11
N PHE A 58 10.07 14.80 8.07
CA PHE A 58 9.24 14.04 8.99
C PHE A 58 9.61 14.29 10.45
N TYR A 59 8.61 14.22 11.32
CA TYR A 59 8.83 14.18 12.76
C TYR A 59 9.17 12.77 13.22
N TYR A 60 10.33 12.61 13.86
CA TYR A 60 10.73 11.37 14.51
C TYR A 60 10.46 11.44 16.02
N PRO A 61 9.73 10.46 16.59
CA PRO A 61 9.51 10.40 18.03
C PRO A 61 10.83 10.31 18.80
N LYS A 62 10.95 11.03 19.90
CA LYS A 62 12.09 10.91 20.82
C LYS A 62 11.86 9.76 21.79
N LEU A 63 12.91 9.05 22.18
CA LEU A 63 12.81 7.91 23.10
C LEU A 63 12.13 8.28 24.42
N GLN A 64 12.30 9.52 24.90
CA GLN A 64 11.64 10.01 26.11
C GLN A 64 10.11 10.09 26.04
N THR A 65 9.53 10.26 24.85
CA THR A 65 8.08 10.44 24.66
C THR A 65 7.34 9.13 24.45
N LEU A 66 8.07 8.03 24.25
CA LEU A 66 7.49 6.74 23.91
C LEU A 66 7.20 5.89 25.16
N PRO A 67 6.08 5.13 25.16
CA PRO A 67 5.82 4.15 26.20
C PRO A 67 6.78 2.96 26.09
N ASN A 68 6.89 2.17 27.16
CA ASN A 68 7.65 0.90 27.19
C ASN A 68 9.15 1.02 26.85
N VAL A 69 9.74 2.20 27.01
CA VAL A 69 11.19 2.42 26.88
C VAL A 69 11.86 2.28 28.25
N ASP A 70 12.85 1.39 28.37
CA ASP A 70 13.74 1.36 29.54
C ASP A 70 14.67 2.58 29.50
N LYS A 71 14.23 3.64 30.19
CA LYS A 71 14.91 4.94 30.24
C LYS A 71 16.33 4.87 30.80
N LYS A 72 16.70 3.79 31.50
CA LYS A 72 18.07 3.61 32.04
C LYS A 72 19.06 3.10 30.99
N ARG A 73 18.57 2.56 29.86
CA ARG A 73 19.41 1.92 28.83
C ARG A 73 19.58 2.76 27.56
N VAL A 74 18.97 3.95 27.51
CA VAL A 74 18.94 4.77 26.31
C VAL A 74 19.23 6.23 26.60
N HIS A 75 19.68 6.96 25.59
CA HIS A 75 19.75 8.41 25.63
C HIS A 75 18.39 9.00 25.26
N LEU A 76 17.72 9.60 26.25
CA LEU A 76 16.33 10.06 26.15
C LEU A 76 16.07 11.09 25.03
N SER A 77 17.07 11.89 24.69
CA SER A 77 17.01 12.88 23.61
C SER A 77 17.15 12.28 22.21
N HIS A 78 17.56 11.02 22.08
CA HIS A 78 17.70 10.37 20.78
C HIS A 78 16.33 10.07 20.17
N GLU A 79 16.31 10.04 18.85
CA GLU A 79 15.16 9.58 18.07
C GLU A 79 15.04 8.07 18.16
N CYS A 80 13.81 7.57 18.08
CA CYS A 80 13.59 6.14 17.98
C CYS A 80 14.00 5.60 16.61
N ILE A 81 14.36 4.32 16.58
CA ILE A 81 14.49 3.56 15.35
C ILE A 81 13.08 3.11 14.97
N TYR A 82 12.44 3.83 14.04
CA TYR A 82 11.03 3.65 13.69
C TYR A 82 10.87 2.67 12.52
N LEU A 83 10.61 1.40 12.80
CA LEU A 83 10.45 0.32 11.80
C LEU A 83 8.98 -0.13 11.65
N CYS A 84 8.04 0.80 11.87
CA CYS A 84 6.59 0.55 11.84
C CYS A 84 5.85 1.42 10.80
N GLY A 85 6.58 2.04 9.85
CA GLY A 85 6.02 2.95 8.86
C GLY A 85 4.96 2.33 7.94
N GLN A 86 5.00 1.01 7.76
CA GLN A 86 3.99 0.24 7.03
C GLN A 86 2.62 0.18 7.72
N SER A 87 2.59 0.39 9.04
CA SER A 87 1.36 0.42 9.83
C SER A 87 0.86 1.86 9.99
N LEU A 88 1.75 2.75 10.46
CA LEU A 88 1.48 4.17 10.57
C LEU A 88 2.72 4.96 10.13
N GLY A 89 2.59 5.73 9.06
CA GLY A 89 3.67 6.59 8.59
C GLY A 89 4.00 7.69 9.60
N LEU A 90 5.27 8.11 9.64
CA LEU A 90 5.67 9.29 10.40
C LEU A 90 4.94 10.53 9.86
N MET A 91 4.64 11.48 10.73
CA MET A 91 3.96 12.71 10.34
C MET A 91 4.90 13.63 9.56
N PRO A 92 4.52 14.08 8.35
CA PRO A 92 5.25 15.13 7.65
C PRO A 92 5.28 16.45 8.42
N VAL A 93 6.40 17.16 8.39
CA VAL A 93 6.57 18.47 9.06
C VAL A 93 5.57 19.51 8.57
N GLN A 94 5.23 19.43 7.28
CA GLN A 94 4.31 20.36 6.63
C GLN A 94 2.84 20.21 7.06
N THR A 95 2.48 19.11 7.73
CA THR A 95 1.09 18.81 8.12
C THR A 95 0.49 19.91 9.00
N PHE A 96 1.21 20.39 10.03
CA PHE A 96 0.70 21.45 10.90
C PHE A 96 0.35 22.72 10.12
N LYS A 97 1.30 23.21 9.31
CA LYS A 97 1.08 24.41 8.50
C LYS A 97 -0.10 24.26 7.53
N ASN A 98 -0.28 23.08 6.92
CA ASN A 98 -1.41 22.83 6.04
C ASN A 98 -2.73 22.85 6.80
N MET A 99 -2.80 22.16 7.95
CA MET A 99 -4.00 22.12 8.79
C MET A 99 -4.36 23.50 9.35
N ASP A 100 -3.37 24.28 9.78
CA ASP A 100 -3.59 25.64 10.28
C ASP A 100 -4.22 26.55 9.20
N ALA A 101 -3.84 26.38 7.92
CA ALA A 101 -4.46 27.11 6.81
C ALA A 101 -5.95 26.77 6.66
N PHE A 102 -6.32 25.48 6.75
CA PHE A 102 -7.74 25.07 6.73
C PHE A 102 -8.53 25.64 7.90
N MET A 103 -7.95 25.61 9.11
CA MET A 103 -8.58 26.16 10.31
C MET A 103 -8.74 27.68 10.24
N HIS A 104 -7.74 28.37 9.69
CA HIS A 104 -7.79 29.81 9.47
C HIS A 104 -8.85 30.22 8.45
N ASP A 105 -8.90 29.54 7.29
CA ASP A 105 -9.93 29.78 6.27
C ASP A 105 -11.33 29.54 6.87
N TRP A 106 -11.50 28.53 7.72
CA TRP A 106 -12.78 28.30 8.39
C TRP A 106 -13.15 29.43 9.35
N ALA A 107 -12.21 29.84 10.21
CA ALA A 107 -12.44 30.88 11.20
C ALA A 107 -12.77 32.25 10.57
N THR A 108 -12.24 32.54 9.38
CA THR A 108 -12.33 33.87 8.75
C THR A 108 -13.39 33.95 7.64
N LEU A 109 -13.61 32.86 6.89
CA LEU A 109 -14.51 32.86 5.73
C LEU A 109 -15.85 32.18 6.04
N GLY A 110 -15.94 31.36 7.09
CA GLY A 110 -17.13 30.57 7.39
C GLY A 110 -17.60 29.78 6.16
N VAL A 111 -18.87 29.92 5.80
CA VAL A 111 -19.47 29.22 4.64
C VAL A 111 -18.79 29.57 3.31
N TYR A 112 -18.20 30.76 3.18
CA TYR A 112 -17.52 31.16 1.94
C TYR A 112 -16.24 30.33 1.68
N GLY A 113 -15.68 29.68 2.71
CA GLY A 113 -14.53 28.77 2.59
C GLY A 113 -14.81 27.53 1.72
N HIS A 114 -16.08 27.20 1.44
CA HIS A 114 -16.41 26.14 0.49
C HIS A 114 -15.83 26.37 -0.91
N PHE A 115 -15.79 27.63 -1.36
CA PHE A 115 -15.46 28.00 -2.74
C PHE A 115 -14.38 29.07 -2.87
N THR A 116 -13.90 29.62 -1.75
CA THR A 116 -12.87 30.68 -1.69
C THR A 116 -11.76 30.31 -0.71
N GLY A 117 -10.79 31.21 -0.54
CA GLY A 117 -9.65 30.99 0.35
C GLY A 117 -8.48 30.29 -0.32
N SER A 118 -7.51 29.89 0.51
CA SER A 118 -6.28 29.24 0.04
C SER A 118 -6.53 27.81 -0.42
N ASN A 119 -7.48 27.12 0.21
CA ASN A 119 -7.85 25.74 -0.08
C ASN A 119 -9.38 25.56 -0.11
N PRO A 120 -10.06 25.89 -1.23
CA PRO A 120 -11.51 25.75 -1.35
C PRO A 120 -11.99 24.31 -1.07
N TRP A 121 -12.84 24.13 -0.07
CA TRP A 121 -13.16 22.79 0.45
C TRP A 121 -13.94 21.91 -0.53
N ALA A 122 -14.75 22.50 -1.40
CA ALA A 122 -15.53 21.77 -2.40
C ALA A 122 -14.65 21.05 -3.46
N LYS A 123 -13.35 21.35 -3.49
CA LYS A 123 -12.37 20.81 -4.46
C LYS A 123 -11.09 20.34 -3.75
N CYS A 124 -11.15 20.02 -2.46
CA CYS A 124 -9.96 19.73 -1.65
C CYS A 124 -9.20 18.48 -2.08
N ASP A 125 -9.86 17.57 -2.80
CA ASP A 125 -9.29 16.35 -3.37
C ASP A 125 -8.49 16.62 -4.65
N ILE A 126 -8.95 17.55 -5.49
CA ILE A 126 -8.41 17.80 -6.84
C ILE A 126 -6.88 18.04 -6.85
N PRO A 127 -6.29 18.86 -5.95
CA PRO A 127 -4.84 19.08 -5.95
C PRO A 127 -4.00 17.83 -5.74
N CYS A 128 -4.55 16.79 -5.09
CA CYS A 128 -3.86 15.54 -4.81
C CYS A 128 -3.85 14.58 -6.01
N ILE A 129 -4.81 14.71 -6.92
CA ILE A 129 -5.05 13.74 -8.01
C ILE A 129 -3.83 13.57 -8.94
N PRO A 130 -3.15 14.64 -9.43
CA PRO A 130 -2.02 14.48 -10.34
C PRO A 130 -0.87 13.66 -9.72
N THR A 131 -0.51 13.96 -8.47
CA THR A 131 0.55 13.22 -7.75
C THR A 131 0.15 11.77 -7.49
N MET A 132 -1.09 11.53 -7.09
CA MET A 132 -1.58 10.17 -6.86
C MET A 132 -1.65 9.35 -8.16
N SER A 133 -2.00 9.98 -9.28
CA SER A 133 -1.99 9.38 -10.61
C SER A 133 -0.61 8.88 -11.02
N LEU A 134 0.44 9.66 -10.74
CA LEU A 134 1.82 9.21 -10.94
C LEU A 134 2.18 8.03 -10.02
N LEU A 135 1.79 8.09 -8.74
CA LEU A 135 2.11 7.05 -7.75
C LEU A 135 1.47 5.70 -8.08
N VAL A 136 0.22 5.70 -8.53
CA VAL A 136 -0.52 4.46 -8.85
C VAL A 136 -0.40 4.03 -10.32
N GLY A 137 0.25 4.83 -11.17
CA GLY A 137 0.37 4.57 -12.61
C GLY A 137 -0.95 4.65 -13.39
N GLY A 138 -1.94 5.38 -12.89
CA GLY A 138 -3.27 5.55 -13.51
C GLY A 138 -3.41 6.92 -14.19
N GLN A 139 -4.43 7.13 -15.04
CA GLN A 139 -4.73 8.46 -15.57
C GLN A 139 -5.39 9.36 -14.51
N ILE A 140 -5.23 10.68 -14.62
CA ILE A 140 -5.88 11.66 -13.72
C ILE A 140 -7.39 11.39 -13.59
N LYS A 141 -8.08 11.06 -14.68
CA LYS A 141 -9.52 10.76 -14.69
C LYS A 141 -9.89 9.38 -14.12
N GLU A 142 -8.92 8.54 -13.82
CA GLU A 142 -9.10 7.19 -13.25
C GLU A 142 -8.79 7.16 -11.73
N VAL A 143 -8.39 8.30 -11.15
CA VAL A 143 -7.98 8.41 -9.74
C VAL A 143 -8.90 9.33 -8.97
N ALA A 144 -9.34 8.88 -7.80
CA ALA A 144 -10.10 9.66 -6.83
C ALA A 144 -9.45 9.53 -5.44
N VAL A 145 -9.40 10.63 -4.68
CA VAL A 145 -8.92 10.66 -3.30
C VAL A 145 -10.13 10.92 -2.40
N MET A 146 -10.67 9.88 -1.79
CA MET A 146 -11.92 9.97 -1.02
C MET A 146 -11.96 8.94 0.12
N ASN A 147 -12.75 9.23 1.16
CA ASN A 147 -13.08 8.35 2.28
C ASN A 147 -11.86 7.60 2.89
N GLN A 148 -12.09 6.35 3.30
CA GLN A 148 -11.09 5.40 3.78
C GLN A 148 -11.08 4.15 2.90
N LEU A 149 -10.02 3.33 3.03
CA LEU A 149 -9.78 2.13 2.21
C LEU A 149 -10.99 1.19 2.15
N SER A 150 -11.49 0.71 3.31
CA SER A 150 -12.57 -0.27 3.35
C SER A 150 -13.91 0.27 2.84
N SER A 151 -14.20 1.56 3.06
CA SER A 151 -15.39 2.21 2.47
C SER A 151 -15.30 2.27 0.95
N ASN A 152 -14.13 2.64 0.41
CA ASN A 152 -13.92 2.65 -1.05
C ASN A 152 -14.01 1.24 -1.64
N LEU A 153 -13.51 0.24 -0.94
CA LEU A 153 -13.64 -1.15 -1.35
C LEU A 153 -15.11 -1.57 -1.45
N HIS A 154 -15.95 -1.17 -0.49
CA HIS A 154 -17.40 -1.38 -0.56
C HIS A 154 -18.06 -0.74 -1.77
N PHE A 155 -17.73 0.52 -2.09
CA PHE A 155 -18.26 1.20 -3.27
C PHE A 155 -17.85 0.46 -4.56
N MET A 156 -16.57 0.07 -4.66
CA MET A 156 -16.08 -0.69 -5.81
C MET A 156 -16.80 -2.04 -5.92
N MET A 157 -16.91 -2.82 -4.85
CA MET A 157 -17.61 -4.11 -4.90
C MET A 157 -19.10 -3.95 -5.20
N THR A 158 -19.76 -2.90 -4.69
CA THR A 158 -21.18 -2.66 -4.98
C THR A 158 -21.42 -2.47 -6.48
N THR A 159 -20.46 -1.88 -7.21
CA THR A 159 -20.53 -1.70 -8.66
C THR A 159 -20.02 -2.92 -9.43
N PHE A 160 -18.87 -3.49 -9.06
CA PHE A 160 -18.17 -4.50 -9.87
C PHE A 160 -18.50 -5.96 -9.49
N TYR A 161 -18.95 -6.23 -8.27
CA TYR A 161 -19.43 -7.56 -7.89
C TYR A 161 -20.90 -7.72 -8.33
N GLN A 162 -21.05 -8.18 -9.57
CA GLN A 162 -22.32 -8.44 -10.24
C GLN A 162 -22.49 -9.96 -10.48
N PRO A 163 -22.76 -10.74 -9.41
CA PRO A 163 -22.90 -12.19 -9.54
C PRO A 163 -24.06 -12.55 -10.48
N LYS A 164 -23.86 -13.53 -11.37
CA LYS A 164 -24.87 -13.98 -12.34
C LYS A 164 -24.71 -15.47 -12.65
N GLY A 165 -25.79 -16.23 -12.48
CA GLY A 165 -25.78 -17.67 -12.71
C GLY A 165 -24.74 -18.37 -11.85
N GLU A 166 -23.88 -19.17 -12.47
CA GLU A 166 -22.80 -19.91 -11.80
C GLU A 166 -21.61 -19.01 -11.41
N ARG A 167 -21.52 -17.79 -11.95
CA ARG A 167 -20.44 -16.84 -11.70
C ARG A 167 -20.79 -15.91 -10.55
N TYR A 168 -20.61 -16.38 -9.32
CA TYR A 168 -20.99 -15.64 -8.11
C TYR A 168 -19.93 -15.60 -6.99
N LYS A 169 -18.82 -16.32 -7.13
CA LYS A 169 -17.80 -16.41 -6.07
C LYS A 169 -16.84 -15.22 -6.08
N ILE A 170 -16.30 -14.87 -4.91
CA ILE A 170 -15.18 -13.93 -4.77
C ILE A 170 -13.91 -14.70 -4.41
N LEU A 171 -12.85 -14.52 -5.19
CA LEU A 171 -11.54 -15.12 -4.93
C LEU A 171 -10.62 -14.13 -4.21
N TYR A 172 -9.97 -14.56 -3.12
CA TYR A 172 -9.05 -13.75 -2.32
C TYR A 172 -7.99 -14.62 -1.62
N GLU A 173 -6.94 -14.00 -1.07
CA GLU A 173 -5.87 -14.68 -0.34
C GLU A 173 -6.23 -15.04 1.11
N ASP A 174 -5.76 -16.21 1.55
CA ASP A 174 -5.88 -16.60 2.96
C ASP A 174 -5.17 -15.60 3.86
N HIS A 175 -5.75 -15.33 5.04
CA HIS A 175 -5.29 -14.28 5.94
C HIS A 175 -5.18 -12.89 5.29
N ALA A 176 -6.01 -12.58 4.28
CA ALA A 176 -6.26 -11.20 3.87
C ALA A 176 -6.61 -10.32 5.09
N PHE A 177 -6.37 -9.02 5.00
CA PHE A 177 -6.56 -8.13 6.14
C PHE A 177 -8.01 -8.23 6.69
N PRO A 178 -8.24 -8.22 8.02
CA PRO A 178 -9.55 -8.56 8.57
C PRO A 178 -10.72 -7.73 8.02
N SER A 179 -10.53 -6.42 7.79
CA SER A 179 -11.60 -5.58 7.24
C SER A 179 -11.94 -5.93 5.79
N ASP A 180 -10.98 -6.37 4.98
CA ASP A 180 -11.18 -6.87 3.62
C ASP A 180 -12.04 -8.13 3.62
N GLN A 181 -11.78 -9.06 4.54
CA GLN A 181 -12.61 -10.27 4.71
C GLN A 181 -14.05 -9.92 5.12
N TYR A 182 -14.22 -8.97 6.04
CA TYR A 182 -15.56 -8.49 6.43
C TYR A 182 -16.28 -7.79 5.28
N ALA A 183 -15.55 -7.03 4.46
CA ALA A 183 -16.10 -6.37 3.29
C ALA A 183 -16.59 -7.39 2.25
N ILE A 184 -15.78 -8.41 1.93
CA ILE A 184 -16.17 -9.54 1.06
C ILE A 184 -17.42 -10.22 1.61
N HIS A 185 -17.39 -10.65 2.88
CA HIS A 185 -18.50 -11.39 3.49
C HIS A 185 -19.82 -10.60 3.47
N SER A 186 -19.77 -9.30 3.74
CA SER A 186 -20.98 -8.46 3.74
C SER A 186 -21.48 -8.17 2.32
N GLN A 187 -20.59 -8.03 1.32
CA GLN A 187 -20.99 -7.87 -0.09
C GLN A 187 -21.64 -9.14 -0.65
N ILE A 188 -21.11 -10.31 -0.31
CA ILE A 188 -21.73 -11.60 -0.64
C ILE A 188 -23.15 -11.69 -0.07
N LYS A 189 -23.30 -11.40 1.24
CA LYS A 189 -24.61 -11.42 1.91
C LYS A 189 -25.59 -10.41 1.30
N LEU A 190 -25.11 -9.22 0.93
CA LEU A 190 -25.93 -8.18 0.29
C LEU A 190 -26.48 -8.62 -1.07
N ARG A 191 -25.85 -9.60 -1.72
CA ARG A 191 -26.31 -10.23 -2.97
C ARG A 191 -27.11 -11.51 -2.76
N GLY A 192 -27.40 -11.89 -1.50
CA GLY A 192 -28.25 -13.03 -1.16
C GLY A 192 -27.54 -14.39 -1.16
N TYR A 193 -26.21 -14.42 -1.18
CA TYR A 193 -25.42 -15.65 -1.15
C TYR A 193 -24.88 -15.95 0.27
N ASP A 194 -24.57 -17.22 0.55
CA ASP A 194 -23.85 -17.62 1.77
C ASP A 194 -22.33 -17.45 1.56
N PRO A 195 -21.63 -16.66 2.40
CA PRO A 195 -20.17 -16.57 2.37
C PRO A 195 -19.40 -17.88 2.52
N LYS A 196 -20.04 -18.97 2.98
CA LYS A 196 -19.43 -20.30 2.97
C LYS A 196 -19.24 -20.85 1.56
N ASP A 197 -20.18 -20.58 0.66
CA ASP A 197 -20.24 -21.17 -0.68
C ASP A 197 -19.80 -20.19 -1.79
N ALA A 198 -19.86 -18.89 -1.51
CA ALA A 198 -19.58 -17.82 -2.45
C ALA A 198 -18.16 -17.25 -2.37
N LYS A 199 -17.21 -18.03 -1.86
CA LYS A 199 -15.80 -17.63 -1.77
C LYS A 199 -14.83 -18.72 -2.21
N ILE A 200 -13.68 -18.27 -2.70
CA ILE A 200 -12.50 -19.10 -2.95
C ILE A 200 -11.34 -18.47 -2.22
N VAL A 201 -10.71 -19.24 -1.32
CA VAL A 201 -9.60 -18.77 -0.50
C VAL A 201 -8.32 -19.42 -0.99
N LEU A 202 -7.39 -18.61 -1.52
CA LEU A 202 -6.08 -19.07 -1.94
C LEU A 202 -5.21 -19.35 -0.72
N LYS A 203 -4.74 -20.59 -0.56
CA LYS A 203 -3.87 -20.99 0.54
C LYS A 203 -2.48 -21.35 0.05
N ALA A 204 -1.47 -20.97 0.82
CA ALA A 204 -0.11 -21.45 0.60
C ALA A 204 -0.05 -22.97 0.75
N ARG A 205 0.92 -23.60 0.08
CA ARG A 205 1.19 -25.03 0.22
C ARG A 205 1.59 -25.36 1.66
N GLU A 206 1.50 -26.63 2.02
CA GLU A 206 1.95 -27.09 3.33
C GLU A 206 3.42 -26.68 3.57
N ASN A 207 3.71 -26.14 4.75
CA ASN A 207 5.01 -25.59 5.14
C ASN A 207 5.48 -24.33 4.38
N GLU A 208 4.62 -23.71 3.57
CA GLU A 208 4.87 -22.42 2.93
C GLU A 208 4.04 -21.32 3.59
N ARG A 209 4.58 -20.09 3.60
CA ARG A 209 3.86 -18.90 4.07
C ARG A 209 3.34 -18.03 2.94
N CYS A 210 4.04 -18.04 1.81
CA CYS A 210 3.72 -17.24 0.63
C CYS A 210 2.99 -18.11 -0.39
N LEU A 211 2.07 -17.50 -1.14
CA LEU A 211 1.40 -18.14 -2.25
C LEU A 211 2.33 -18.20 -3.46
N ARG A 212 2.36 -19.33 -4.17
CA ARG A 212 3.07 -19.37 -5.44
C ARG A 212 2.17 -18.84 -6.54
N THR A 213 2.75 -18.09 -7.49
CA THR A 213 1.97 -17.51 -8.58
C THR A 213 1.31 -18.61 -9.41
N GLU A 214 2.04 -19.70 -9.69
CA GLU A 214 1.50 -20.85 -10.43
C GLU A 214 0.24 -21.46 -9.80
N ASP A 215 0.15 -21.50 -8.47
CA ASP A 215 -1.00 -22.05 -7.74
C ASP A 215 -2.22 -21.13 -7.87
N ILE A 216 -1.99 -19.80 -7.82
CA ILE A 216 -3.04 -18.81 -8.05
C ILE A 216 -3.61 -18.96 -9.47
N LEU A 217 -2.73 -19.09 -10.47
CA LEU A 217 -3.14 -19.24 -11.86
C LEU A 217 -3.88 -20.57 -12.10
N GLU A 218 -3.49 -21.64 -11.42
CA GLU A 218 -4.19 -22.93 -11.49
C GLU A 218 -5.62 -22.83 -10.97
N VAL A 219 -5.82 -22.17 -9.82
CA VAL A 219 -7.18 -21.93 -9.28
C VAL A 219 -8.01 -21.08 -10.23
N LEU A 220 -7.44 -20.03 -10.82
CA LEU A 220 -8.15 -19.19 -11.80
C LEU A 220 -8.59 -20.00 -13.03
N ARG A 221 -7.72 -20.87 -13.58
CA ARG A 221 -8.09 -21.71 -14.73
C ARG A 221 -9.13 -22.77 -14.37
N ARG A 222 -9.06 -23.33 -13.16
CA ARG A 222 -9.99 -24.37 -12.69
C ARG A 222 -11.37 -23.82 -12.36
N GLU A 223 -11.43 -22.67 -11.68
CA GLU A 223 -12.66 -22.15 -11.07
C GLU A 223 -13.13 -20.82 -11.68
N GLY A 224 -12.44 -20.30 -12.70
CA GLY A 224 -12.69 -19.02 -13.35
C GLY A 224 -14.14 -18.78 -13.78
N HIS A 225 -14.80 -19.80 -14.33
CA HIS A 225 -16.21 -19.76 -14.73
C HIS A 225 -17.16 -19.42 -13.57
N SER A 226 -16.77 -19.70 -12.32
CA SER A 226 -17.58 -19.44 -11.12
C SER A 226 -17.20 -18.15 -10.38
N ILE A 227 -16.09 -17.51 -10.73
CA ILE A 227 -15.54 -16.34 -10.03
C ILE A 227 -16.11 -15.07 -10.62
N ALA A 228 -16.92 -14.33 -9.86
CA ALA A 228 -17.42 -13.01 -10.27
C ALA A 228 -16.37 -11.90 -10.09
N LEU A 229 -15.56 -11.99 -9.03
CA LEU A 229 -14.58 -10.97 -8.65
C LEU A 229 -13.31 -11.62 -8.10
N VAL A 230 -12.15 -11.14 -8.55
CA VAL A 230 -10.84 -11.42 -7.93
C VAL A 230 -10.46 -10.21 -7.10
N MET A 231 -10.23 -10.42 -5.81
CA MET A 231 -9.86 -9.38 -4.85
C MET A 231 -8.66 -9.86 -4.05
N ILE A 232 -7.46 -9.53 -4.53
CA ILE A 232 -6.20 -9.88 -3.88
C ILE A 232 -5.46 -8.59 -3.53
N GLY A 233 -4.82 -8.54 -2.35
CA GLY A 233 -3.94 -7.43 -1.99
C GLY A 233 -2.76 -7.27 -2.97
N GLY A 234 -2.21 -6.06 -3.11
CA GLY A 234 -0.98 -5.88 -3.88
C GLY A 234 0.23 -6.46 -3.16
N ILE A 235 0.34 -6.17 -1.87
CA ILE A 235 1.33 -6.74 -0.94
C ILE A 235 0.57 -7.33 0.24
N HIS A 236 0.88 -8.56 0.61
CA HIS A 236 0.27 -9.21 1.76
C HIS A 236 0.79 -8.59 3.07
N TYR A 237 -0.11 -8.04 3.90
CA TYR A 237 0.28 -7.23 5.08
C TYR A 237 1.15 -7.98 6.10
N TYR A 238 0.92 -9.28 6.28
CA TYR A 238 1.66 -10.11 7.22
C TYR A 238 2.97 -10.69 6.66
N THR A 239 2.93 -11.32 5.48
CA THR A 239 4.11 -12.00 4.91
C THR A 239 5.05 -11.05 4.16
N GLY A 240 4.59 -9.85 3.79
CA GLY A 240 5.33 -8.92 2.94
C GLY A 240 5.41 -9.35 1.48
N GLN A 241 4.68 -10.40 1.08
CA GLN A 241 4.68 -10.90 -0.29
C GLN A 241 4.09 -9.89 -1.25
N LEU A 242 4.86 -9.49 -2.27
CA LEU A 242 4.34 -8.80 -3.46
C LEU A 242 3.76 -9.84 -4.43
N PHE A 243 2.50 -9.69 -4.81
CA PHE A 243 1.87 -10.55 -5.80
C PHE A 243 2.18 -10.09 -7.22
N ASP A 244 2.21 -11.02 -8.19
CA ASP A 244 2.34 -10.69 -9.61
C ASP A 244 0.99 -10.18 -10.17
N ILE A 245 0.69 -8.91 -9.86
CA ILE A 245 -0.60 -8.30 -10.17
C ILE A 245 -0.89 -8.34 -11.68
N GLU A 246 0.14 -8.13 -12.51
CA GLU A 246 0.05 -8.13 -13.98
C GLU A 246 -0.40 -9.51 -14.49
N THR A 247 0.33 -10.57 -14.14
CA THR A 247 0.03 -11.93 -14.61
C THR A 247 -1.32 -12.41 -14.07
N ILE A 248 -1.61 -12.19 -12.79
CA ILE A 248 -2.88 -12.60 -12.16
C ILE A 248 -4.06 -11.92 -12.82
N THR A 249 -3.97 -10.60 -13.06
CA THR A 249 -5.05 -9.82 -13.69
C THR A 249 -5.31 -10.27 -15.12
N ARG A 250 -4.24 -10.51 -15.91
CA ARG A 250 -4.38 -11.03 -17.28
C ARG A 250 -5.11 -12.38 -17.31
N VAL A 251 -4.66 -13.35 -16.51
CA VAL A 251 -5.27 -14.69 -16.49
C VAL A 251 -6.70 -14.66 -15.95
N ALA A 252 -7.00 -13.80 -14.97
CA ALA A 252 -8.35 -13.63 -14.46
C ALA A 252 -9.33 -13.11 -15.54
N HIS A 253 -8.89 -12.18 -16.40
CA HIS A 253 -9.70 -11.67 -17.51
C HIS A 253 -9.87 -12.68 -18.67
N GLU A 254 -8.95 -13.63 -18.83
CA GLU A 254 -9.09 -14.73 -19.81
C GLU A 254 -10.20 -15.73 -19.42
N GLN A 255 -10.75 -15.65 -18.20
CA GLN A 255 -11.82 -16.54 -17.72
C GLN A 255 -13.24 -15.98 -17.92
N VAL A 256 -13.38 -14.83 -18.61
CA VAL A 256 -14.65 -14.10 -18.80
C VAL A 256 -15.26 -14.37 -20.17
#